data_AF-A0A9D1KLM1-F1
#
_entry.id   AF-A0A9D1KLM1-F1
#
_cell.length_a   1.000
_cell.length_b   1.000
_cell.length_c   1.000
_cell.angle_alpha   90.00
_cell.angle_beta   90.00
_cell.angle_gamma   90.00
#
_symmetry.space_group_name_H-M   'P 1'
#
loop_
_entity.id
_entity.type
_entity.pdbx_description
1 polymer ?
#
loop_
_entity_poly.entity_id
_entity_poly.type
_entity_poly.pdbx_seq_one_letter_code
_entity_poly.pdbx_strand_id
1 'polypeptide(L)'
;MPSTYAHYRFGNEVLQQLPEKQKQIIQSNISIYNVGLHGPDLLFYYRPLTSDPINRIGYRTHELPAIKFFEPAGKVLAENGFAPAYAAYIFGFLCHFALDRECHDYIAEKIASSGARHAHIEVSFDRKLLVADGYNPVKKRLVEHINATQEMSKVISKFYPGVTPKNIHTTIRSMVFYSGLLRAPNKFKRGVICAILKLSGNYREMRGMLMDYEPDPVCADSDEILMQRYKSAIPKAVKLITEFEDSVKGNIPFNPLYRYSFDSTLQDEKK
;
A
#
# COMPACT_ATOMS: atom_id res chain seq x y z
N MET A 1 6.97 -2.74 -0.28
CA MET A 1 5.92 -1.84 0.16
C MET A 1 6.18 -1.35 1.57
N PRO A 2 6.55 -0.06 1.78
CA PRO A 2 6.40 0.61 3.06
C PRO A 2 5.17 0.06 3.79
N SER A 3 5.32 -0.25 5.07
CA SER A 3 4.37 -1.18 5.69
C SER A 3 2.96 -0.58 5.85
N THR A 4 2.03 -1.41 6.30
CA THR A 4 0.59 -1.13 6.42
C THR A 4 0.28 0.20 7.10
N TYR A 5 1.01 0.58 8.15
CA TYR A 5 0.72 1.80 8.90
C TYR A 5 1.25 3.06 8.24
N ALA A 6 2.43 2.99 7.61
CA ALA A 6 3.02 4.11 6.87
C ALA A 6 2.06 4.63 5.81
N HIS A 7 1.47 3.75 5.00
CA HIS A 7 0.48 4.15 4.00
C HIS A 7 -0.79 4.73 4.61
N TYR A 8 -1.32 4.12 5.68
CA TYR A 8 -2.50 4.63 6.37
C TYR A 8 -2.26 6.05 6.92
N ARG A 9 -1.16 6.24 7.65
CA ARG A 9 -0.76 7.53 8.21
C ARG A 9 -0.52 8.57 7.10
N PHE A 10 0.20 8.19 6.05
CA PHE A 10 0.46 9.02 4.86
C PHE A 10 -0.83 9.48 4.19
N GLY A 11 -1.76 8.57 3.94
CA GLY A 11 -3.05 8.89 3.34
C GLY A 11 -3.87 9.88 4.18
N ASN A 12 -3.79 9.79 5.51
CA ASN A 12 -4.45 10.76 6.39
C ASN A 12 -3.79 12.15 6.33
N GLU A 13 -2.45 12.23 6.26
CA GLU A 13 -1.75 13.51 6.11
C GLU A 13 -2.03 14.15 4.75
N VAL A 14 -2.02 13.37 3.66
CA VAL A 14 -2.42 13.84 2.32
C VAL A 14 -3.85 14.36 2.34
N LEU A 15 -4.79 13.63 2.95
CA LEU A 15 -6.19 14.03 3.06
C LEU A 15 -6.35 15.42 3.70
N GLN A 16 -5.52 15.79 4.69
CA GLN A 16 -5.60 17.11 5.31
C GLN A 16 -5.22 18.25 4.36
N GLN A 17 -4.33 17.98 3.39
CA GLN A 17 -3.80 18.95 2.43
C GLN A 17 -4.59 19.00 1.11
N LEU A 18 -5.53 18.08 0.90
CA LEU A 18 -6.37 18.08 -0.30
C LEU A 18 -7.36 19.25 -0.32
N PRO A 19 -7.68 19.78 -1.52
CA PRO A 19 -8.79 20.71 -1.70
C PRO A 19 -10.13 20.11 -1.25
N GLU A 20 -11.08 20.99 -0.92
CA GLU A 20 -12.34 20.62 -0.28
C GLU A 20 -13.17 19.60 -1.10
N LYS A 21 -13.17 19.73 -2.44
CA LYS A 21 -13.86 18.78 -3.34
C LYS A 21 -13.39 17.34 -3.10
N GLN A 22 -12.08 17.09 -3.14
CA GLN A 22 -11.52 15.75 -2.96
C GLN A 22 -11.63 15.29 -1.50
N LYS A 23 -11.47 16.20 -0.53
CA LYS A 23 -11.65 15.90 0.89
C LYS A 23 -13.06 15.37 1.18
N GLN A 24 -14.11 16.01 0.65
CA GLN A 24 -15.49 15.57 0.81
C GLN A 24 -15.75 14.19 0.19
N ILE A 25 -15.25 13.95 -1.03
CA ILE A 25 -15.35 12.65 -1.70
C ILE A 25 -14.76 11.54 -0.81
N ILE A 26 -13.55 11.78 -0.28
CA ILE A 26 -12.85 10.81 0.58
C ILE A 26 -13.60 10.62 1.90
N GLN A 27 -14.00 11.69 2.58
CA GLN A 27 -14.67 11.60 3.88
C GLN A 27 -15.99 10.81 3.79
N SER A 28 -16.78 11.02 2.74
CA SER A 28 -18.01 10.26 2.50
C SER A 28 -17.76 8.79 2.10
N ASN A 29 -16.54 8.43 1.72
CA ASN A 29 -16.16 7.08 1.25
C ASN A 29 -14.89 6.56 1.93
N ILE A 30 -14.67 6.94 3.20
CA ILE A 30 -13.38 6.76 3.89
C ILE A 30 -12.94 5.30 3.98
N SER A 31 -13.89 4.37 4.09
CA SER A 31 -13.61 2.94 4.15
C SER A 31 -13.01 2.41 2.84
N ILE A 32 -13.47 2.93 1.70
CA ILE A 32 -12.97 2.55 0.37
C ILE A 32 -11.61 3.23 0.12
N TYR A 33 -11.48 4.50 0.49
CA TYR A 33 -10.20 5.21 0.44
C TYR A 33 -9.12 4.47 1.22
N ASN A 34 -9.42 4.08 2.46
CA ASN A 34 -8.48 3.35 3.31
C ASN A 34 -8.04 2.02 2.70
N VAL A 35 -8.93 1.29 2.01
CA VAL A 35 -8.52 0.08 1.26
C VAL A 35 -7.66 0.45 0.06
N GLY A 36 -7.96 1.55 -0.62
CA GLY A 36 -7.14 2.12 -1.69
C GLY A 36 -5.72 2.46 -1.25
N LEU A 37 -5.50 2.87 0.01
CA LEU A 37 -4.16 3.13 0.57
C LEU A 37 -3.25 1.89 0.60
N HIS A 38 -3.79 0.70 0.34
CA HIS A 38 -3.00 -0.52 0.19
C HIS A 38 -2.71 -0.87 -1.27
N GLY A 39 -3.16 -0.08 -2.25
CA GLY A 39 -2.79 -0.24 -3.64
C GLY A 39 -2.97 -1.68 -4.18
N PRO A 40 -2.00 -2.21 -4.95
CA PRO A 40 -2.01 -3.59 -5.41
C PRO A 40 -1.68 -4.61 -4.32
N ASP A 41 -1.09 -4.20 -3.19
CA ASP A 41 -0.68 -5.10 -2.10
C ASP A 41 -1.82 -5.84 -1.45
N LEU A 42 -3.02 -5.24 -1.53
CA LEU A 42 -4.24 -5.92 -1.15
C LEU A 42 -4.27 -7.33 -1.75
N LEU A 43 -3.97 -7.47 -3.05
CA LEU A 43 -4.07 -8.74 -3.79
C LEU A 43 -3.09 -9.81 -3.32
N PHE A 44 -1.98 -9.46 -2.65
CA PHE A 44 -1.07 -10.44 -2.06
C PHE A 44 -1.74 -11.30 -1.01
N TYR A 45 -2.78 -10.79 -0.35
CA TYR A 45 -3.55 -11.52 0.64
C TYR A 45 -4.57 -12.51 0.05
N TYR A 46 -4.68 -12.62 -1.28
CA TYR A 46 -5.41 -13.72 -1.89
C TYR A 46 -4.54 -14.99 -1.92
N ARG A 47 -4.84 -15.94 -1.03
CA ARG A 47 -4.08 -17.19 -0.84
C ARG A 47 -2.56 -16.93 -0.72
N PRO A 48 -2.12 -16.17 0.30
CA PRO A 48 -0.77 -15.58 0.37
C PRO A 48 0.38 -16.58 0.48
N LEU A 49 0.10 -17.85 0.80
CA LEU A 49 1.11 -18.91 0.95
C LEU A 49 1.27 -19.78 -0.30
N THR A 50 0.58 -19.45 -1.39
CA THR A 50 0.60 -20.21 -2.65
C THR A 50 0.55 -19.29 -3.85
N SER A 51 1.15 -19.67 -4.98
CA SER A 51 0.99 -18.92 -6.23
C SER A 51 -0.44 -19.06 -6.75
N ASP A 52 -1.11 -17.93 -7.00
CA ASP A 52 -2.49 -17.89 -7.50
C ASP A 52 -2.63 -16.80 -8.58
N PRO A 53 -3.46 -16.97 -9.63
CA PRO A 53 -3.66 -15.93 -10.64
C PRO A 53 -3.98 -14.55 -10.05
N ILE A 54 -4.70 -14.47 -8.93
CA ILE A 54 -5.12 -13.19 -8.34
C ILE A 54 -3.96 -12.49 -7.64
N ASN A 55 -3.16 -13.20 -6.83
CA ASN A 55 -2.02 -12.54 -6.17
C ASN A 55 -0.92 -12.14 -7.16
N ARG A 56 -0.78 -12.86 -8.29
CA ARG A 56 0.10 -12.46 -9.40
C ARG A 56 -0.28 -11.14 -10.05
N ILE A 57 -1.56 -10.73 -10.00
CA ILE A 57 -1.96 -9.39 -10.47
C ILE A 57 -1.31 -8.32 -9.60
N GLY A 58 -1.26 -8.50 -8.28
CA GLY A 58 -0.56 -7.59 -7.36
C GLY A 58 0.91 -7.43 -7.72
N TYR A 59 1.61 -8.55 -7.94
CA TYR A 59 3.05 -8.53 -8.26
C TYR A 59 3.30 -7.85 -9.62
N ARG A 60 2.54 -8.25 -10.64
CA ARG A 60 2.65 -7.66 -11.98
C ARG A 60 2.35 -6.17 -12.00
N THR A 61 1.44 -5.70 -11.15
CA THR A 61 1.11 -4.27 -11.06
C THR A 61 2.29 -3.46 -10.53
N HIS A 62 3.06 -4.00 -9.58
CA HIS A 62 4.26 -3.34 -9.05
C HIS A 62 5.39 -3.28 -10.07
N GLU A 63 5.57 -4.35 -10.86
CA GLU A 63 6.62 -4.46 -11.87
C GLU A 63 6.39 -3.57 -13.10
N LEU A 64 5.14 -3.25 -13.43
CA LEU A 64 4.81 -2.45 -14.61
C LEU A 64 4.82 -0.95 -14.32
N PRO A 65 4.96 -0.10 -15.35
CA PRO A 65 4.77 1.34 -15.21
C PRO A 65 3.37 1.62 -14.70
N ALA A 66 3.25 2.53 -13.74
CA ALA A 66 1.98 2.78 -13.07
C ALA A 66 0.87 3.24 -14.03
N ILE A 67 1.22 3.83 -15.18
CA ILE A 67 0.26 4.19 -16.24
C ILE A 67 -0.52 2.97 -16.76
N LYS A 68 0.08 1.77 -16.76
CA LYS A 68 -0.59 0.52 -17.16
C LYS A 68 -1.72 0.12 -16.21
N PHE A 69 -1.74 0.65 -14.99
CA PHE A 69 -2.88 0.54 -14.08
C PHE A 69 -3.77 1.79 -14.13
N PHE A 70 -3.18 2.98 -14.01
CA PHE A 70 -3.93 4.23 -13.83
C PHE A 70 -4.72 4.67 -15.06
N GLU A 71 -4.27 4.40 -16.28
CA GLU A 71 -5.05 4.70 -17.48
C GLU A 71 -6.30 3.81 -17.59
N PRO A 72 -6.23 2.46 -17.50
CA PRO A 72 -7.43 1.62 -17.40
C PRO A 72 -8.32 1.96 -16.22
N ALA A 73 -7.74 2.25 -15.05
CA ALA A 73 -8.51 2.65 -13.87
C ALA A 73 -9.25 3.97 -14.07
N GLY A 74 -8.68 4.90 -14.83
CA GLY A 74 -9.33 6.11 -15.29
C GLY A 74 -10.56 5.84 -16.15
N LYS A 75 -10.47 4.87 -17.07
CA LYS A 75 -11.61 4.43 -17.89
C LYS A 75 -12.73 3.86 -17.01
N VAL A 76 -12.40 3.02 -16.03
CA VAL A 76 -13.38 2.51 -15.04
C VAL A 76 -14.05 3.65 -14.28
N LEU A 77 -13.29 4.67 -13.86
CA LEU A 77 -13.84 5.84 -13.18
C LEU A 77 -14.82 6.62 -14.08
N ALA A 78 -14.45 6.85 -15.35
CA ALA A 78 -15.28 7.57 -16.32
C ALA A 78 -16.56 6.80 -16.69
N GLU A 79 -16.46 5.49 -16.94
CA GLU A 79 -17.60 4.60 -17.23
C GLU A 79 -18.62 4.54 -16.09
N ASN A 80 -18.16 4.77 -14.85
CA ASN A 80 -19.02 4.86 -13.67
C ASN A 80 -19.37 6.30 -13.29
N GLY A 81 -19.30 7.23 -14.26
CA GLY A 81 -19.75 8.61 -14.10
C GLY A 81 -19.00 9.40 -13.03
N PHE A 82 -17.73 9.07 -12.79
CA PHE A 82 -16.91 9.67 -11.73
C PHE A 82 -17.52 9.54 -10.33
N ALA A 83 -18.26 8.46 -10.07
CA ALA A 83 -18.94 8.25 -8.80
C ALA A 83 -17.95 8.31 -7.61
N PRO A 84 -18.31 8.97 -6.48
CA PRO A 84 -17.41 9.22 -5.35
C PRO A 84 -16.72 7.97 -4.78
N ALA A 85 -17.40 6.82 -4.76
CA ALA A 85 -16.83 5.55 -4.28
C ALA A 85 -15.64 5.08 -5.13
N TYR A 86 -15.73 5.20 -6.47
CA TYR A 86 -14.65 4.83 -7.39
C TYR A 86 -13.48 5.83 -7.29
N ALA A 87 -13.79 7.12 -7.21
CA ALA A 87 -12.80 8.17 -7.04
C ALA A 87 -12.02 7.99 -5.72
N ALA A 88 -12.72 7.70 -4.61
CA ALA A 88 -12.08 7.49 -3.31
C ALA A 88 -11.10 6.30 -3.31
N TYR A 89 -11.44 5.19 -3.98
CA TYR A 89 -10.51 4.06 -4.12
C TYR A 89 -9.23 4.49 -4.82
N ILE A 90 -9.36 5.20 -5.94
CA ILE A 90 -8.22 5.65 -6.74
C ILE A 90 -7.39 6.70 -6.01
N PHE A 91 -8.01 7.63 -5.27
CA PHE A 91 -7.26 8.59 -4.47
C PHE A 91 -6.42 7.89 -3.40
N GLY A 92 -6.93 6.83 -2.77
CA GLY A 92 -6.13 6.01 -1.86
C GLY A 92 -4.99 5.32 -2.60
N PHE A 93 -5.26 4.77 -3.78
CA PHE A 93 -4.26 4.10 -4.61
C PHE A 93 -3.13 5.05 -5.02
N LEU A 94 -3.46 6.28 -5.40
CA LEU A 94 -2.50 7.31 -5.76
C LEU A 94 -1.59 7.69 -4.58
N CYS A 95 -2.14 7.75 -3.36
CA CYS A 95 -1.32 7.93 -2.15
C CYS A 95 -0.32 6.78 -1.98
N HIS A 96 -0.77 5.54 -2.18
CA HIS A 96 0.10 4.38 -2.10
C HIS A 96 1.22 4.44 -3.16
N PHE A 97 0.87 4.66 -4.44
CA PHE A 97 1.86 4.79 -5.51
C PHE A 97 2.87 5.91 -5.24
N ALA A 98 2.39 7.07 -4.79
CA ALA A 98 3.25 8.20 -4.49
C ALA A 98 4.26 7.88 -3.39
N LEU A 99 3.87 7.14 -2.35
CA LEU A 99 4.79 6.79 -1.27
C LEU A 99 5.80 5.72 -1.71
N ASP A 100 5.34 4.66 -2.39
CA ASP A 100 6.20 3.59 -2.88
C ASP A 100 7.28 4.11 -3.82
N ARG A 101 6.86 4.89 -4.81
CA ARG A 101 7.76 5.49 -5.82
C ARG A 101 8.80 6.41 -5.19
N GLU A 102 8.51 7.01 -4.05
CA GLU A 102 9.44 7.92 -3.37
C GLU A 102 10.40 7.20 -2.43
N CYS A 103 10.12 5.95 -2.07
CA CYS A 103 10.88 5.19 -1.08
C CYS A 103 11.65 4.00 -1.67
N HIS A 104 11.13 3.34 -2.71
CA HIS A 104 11.60 2.02 -3.12
C HIS A 104 13.00 2.01 -3.76
N ASP A 105 13.42 3.06 -4.46
CA ASP A 105 14.80 3.21 -4.94
C ASP A 105 15.81 3.17 -3.79
N TYR A 106 15.51 3.88 -2.69
CA TYR A 106 16.35 3.88 -1.50
C TYR A 106 16.28 2.56 -0.74
N ILE A 107 15.10 1.95 -0.63
CA ILE A 107 14.97 0.63 0.00
C ILE A 107 15.84 -0.39 -0.75
N ALA A 108 15.83 -0.38 -2.08
CA ALA A 108 16.69 -1.23 -2.90
C ALA A 108 18.19 -0.98 -2.65
N GLU A 109 18.62 0.28 -2.58
CA GLU A 109 20.00 0.67 -2.23
C GLU A 109 20.39 0.19 -0.83
N LYS A 110 19.50 0.34 0.16
CA LYS A 110 19.73 -0.08 1.54
C LYS A 110 19.86 -1.59 1.65
N ILE A 111 19.02 -2.36 0.95
CA ILE A 111 19.11 -3.82 0.88
C ILE A 111 20.47 -4.24 0.33
N ALA A 112 20.91 -3.60 -0.77
CA ALA A 112 22.18 -3.92 -1.42
C ALA A 112 23.40 -3.58 -0.54
N SER A 113 23.33 -2.51 0.25
CA SER A 113 24.48 -2.02 1.05
C SER A 113 24.58 -2.64 2.45
N SER A 114 23.46 -2.91 3.13
CA SER A 114 23.47 -3.41 4.51
C SER A 114 23.14 -4.90 4.65
N GLY A 115 22.60 -5.53 3.59
CA GLY A 115 22.05 -6.88 3.67
C GLY A 115 20.76 -6.98 4.50
N ALA A 116 20.21 -5.84 4.94
CA ALA A 116 18.90 -5.81 5.58
C ALA A 116 17.82 -6.29 4.61
N ARG A 117 16.76 -6.90 5.15
CA ARG A 117 15.66 -7.39 4.33
C ARG A 117 14.65 -6.28 4.09
N HIS A 118 14.06 -6.32 2.90
CA HIS A 118 12.98 -5.45 2.46
C HIS A 118 11.88 -5.24 3.52
N ALA A 119 11.21 -6.33 3.92
CA ALA A 119 10.15 -6.28 4.93
C ALA A 119 10.64 -5.76 6.30
N HIS A 120 11.92 -5.94 6.63
CA HIS A 120 12.48 -5.49 7.91
C HIS A 120 12.65 -3.96 7.95
N ILE A 121 13.14 -3.37 6.86
CA ILE A 121 13.27 -1.92 6.71
C ILE A 121 11.89 -1.25 6.83
N GLU A 122 10.89 -1.82 6.15
CA GLU A 122 9.54 -1.26 6.10
C GLU A 122 8.81 -1.36 7.44
N VAL A 123 8.99 -2.48 8.14
CA VAL A 123 8.43 -2.66 9.49
C VAL A 123 9.15 -1.81 10.53
N SER A 124 10.46 -1.57 10.38
CA SER A 124 11.18 -0.59 11.21
C SER A 124 10.59 0.79 11.06
N PHE A 125 10.33 1.21 9.81
CA PHE A 125 9.75 2.51 9.54
C PHE A 125 8.33 2.64 10.11
N ASP A 126 7.47 1.61 9.95
CA ASP A 126 6.16 1.55 10.61
C ASP A 126 6.28 1.68 12.13
N ARG A 127 7.27 1.01 12.74
CA ARG A 127 7.52 1.07 14.18
C ARG A 127 7.87 2.50 14.60
N LYS A 128 8.75 3.19 13.86
CA LYS A 128 9.11 4.59 14.12
C LYS A 128 7.88 5.49 14.08
N LEU A 129 7.05 5.37 13.04
CA LEU A 129 5.83 6.16 12.89
C LEU A 129 4.83 5.90 14.02
N LEU A 130 4.62 4.63 14.40
CA LEU A 130 3.74 4.26 15.51
C LEU A 130 4.19 4.86 16.84
N VAL A 131 5.48 4.84 17.12
CA VAL A 131 6.03 5.45 18.35
C VAL A 131 5.90 6.97 18.31
N ALA A 132 6.16 7.60 17.16
CA ALA A 132 5.99 9.05 16.99
C ALA A 132 4.54 9.49 17.24
N ASP A 133 3.57 8.66 16.87
CA ASP A 133 2.15 8.90 17.08
C ASP A 133 1.64 8.41 18.47
N GLY A 134 2.55 8.00 19.36
CA GLY A 134 2.23 7.62 20.75
C GLY A 134 1.64 6.23 20.93
N TYR A 135 1.68 5.37 19.91
CA TYR A 135 1.21 3.99 19.99
C TYR A 135 2.28 3.03 20.50
N ASN A 136 1.83 1.93 21.11
CA ASN A 136 2.69 0.77 21.34
C ASN A 136 2.79 -0.05 20.03
N PRO A 137 3.98 -0.13 19.40
CA PRO A 137 4.11 -0.70 18.06
C PRO A 137 3.70 -2.17 18.00
N VAL A 138 4.18 -3.00 18.94
CA VAL A 138 3.91 -4.45 18.94
C VAL A 138 2.47 -4.81 19.32
N LYS A 139 1.71 -3.88 19.91
CA LYS A 139 0.31 -4.09 20.31
C LYS A 139 -0.70 -3.53 19.31
N LYS A 140 -0.33 -2.50 18.54
CA LYS A 140 -1.25 -1.80 17.63
C LYS A 140 -1.85 -2.75 16.59
N ARG A 141 -3.11 -2.55 16.27
CA ARG A 141 -3.79 -3.21 15.15
C ARG A 141 -3.65 -2.33 13.92
N LEU A 142 -2.80 -2.73 12.97
CA LEU A 142 -2.44 -1.90 11.82
C LEU A 142 -3.62 -1.70 10.83
N VAL A 143 -4.49 -2.71 10.71
CA VAL A 143 -5.64 -2.74 9.78
C VAL A 143 -6.99 -2.60 10.48
N GLU A 144 -7.05 -1.98 11.67
CA GLU A 144 -8.31 -1.83 12.42
C GLU A 144 -9.40 -1.02 11.68
N HIS A 145 -8.98 -0.18 10.73
CA HIS A 145 -9.82 0.67 9.92
C HIS A 145 -10.35 -0.03 8.65
N ILE A 146 -9.92 -1.27 8.38
CA ILE A 146 -10.27 -2.05 7.20
C ILE A 146 -11.41 -3.01 7.52
N ASN A 147 -12.54 -2.87 6.81
CA ASN A 147 -13.70 -3.74 6.95
C ASN A 147 -14.24 -4.13 5.56
N ALA A 148 -14.30 -5.43 5.28
CA ALA A 148 -14.80 -5.94 4.01
C ALA A 148 -16.33 -5.82 3.92
N THR A 149 -16.83 -5.06 2.94
CA THR A 149 -18.26 -5.01 2.61
C THR A 149 -18.50 -5.49 1.18
N GLN A 150 -19.73 -5.94 0.89
CA GLN A 150 -20.08 -6.38 -0.47
C GLN A 150 -20.04 -5.22 -1.46
N GLU A 151 -20.55 -4.05 -1.08
CA GLU A 151 -20.55 -2.86 -1.95
C GLU A 151 -19.14 -2.38 -2.29
N MET A 152 -18.25 -2.29 -1.29
CA MET A 152 -16.83 -1.99 -1.52
C MET A 152 -16.19 -3.01 -2.47
N SER A 153 -16.47 -4.29 -2.26
CA SER A 153 -15.88 -5.35 -3.08
C SER A 153 -16.36 -5.29 -4.53
N LYS A 154 -17.62 -4.90 -4.78
CA LYS A 154 -18.15 -4.65 -6.12
C LYS A 154 -17.40 -3.51 -6.80
N VAL A 155 -17.24 -2.37 -6.12
CA VAL A 155 -16.50 -1.20 -6.63
C VAL A 155 -15.06 -1.57 -6.97
N ILE A 156 -14.32 -2.13 -6.00
CA ILE A 156 -12.88 -2.42 -6.17
C ILE A 156 -12.65 -3.46 -7.27
N SER A 157 -13.52 -4.48 -7.39
CA SER A 157 -13.35 -5.52 -8.41
C SER A 157 -13.33 -4.98 -9.85
N LYS A 158 -13.98 -3.84 -10.11
CA LYS A 158 -14.02 -3.22 -11.45
C LYS A 158 -12.66 -2.74 -11.93
N PHE A 159 -11.74 -2.44 -11.02
CA PHE A 159 -10.39 -2.00 -11.36
C PHE A 159 -9.45 -3.14 -11.77
N TYR A 160 -9.88 -4.41 -11.64
CA TYR A 160 -9.05 -5.57 -11.90
C TYR A 160 -9.74 -6.55 -12.86
N PRO A 161 -9.36 -6.56 -14.15
CA PRO A 161 -9.89 -7.51 -15.11
C PRO A 161 -9.72 -8.97 -14.64
N GLY A 162 -10.81 -9.74 -14.69
CA GLY A 162 -10.82 -11.14 -14.26
C GLY A 162 -10.93 -11.38 -12.75
N VAL A 163 -11.01 -10.32 -11.93
CA VAL A 163 -11.20 -10.44 -10.48
C VAL A 163 -12.67 -10.19 -10.13
N THR A 164 -13.27 -11.08 -9.35
CA THR A 164 -14.68 -10.94 -8.93
C THR A 164 -14.80 -10.19 -7.60
N PRO A 165 -16.00 -9.64 -7.27
CA PRO A 165 -16.25 -9.09 -5.94
C PRO A 165 -15.97 -10.08 -4.81
N LYS A 166 -16.23 -11.38 -5.02
CA LYS A 166 -15.91 -12.43 -4.04
C LYS A 166 -14.41 -12.53 -3.79
N ASN A 167 -13.59 -12.43 -4.84
CA ASN A 167 -12.13 -12.46 -4.70
C ASN A 167 -11.65 -11.26 -3.86
N ILE A 168 -12.13 -10.05 -4.15
CA ILE A 168 -11.79 -8.86 -3.37
C ILE A 168 -12.24 -9.01 -1.92
N HIS A 169 -13.47 -9.45 -1.68
CA HIS A 169 -14.00 -9.64 -0.33
C HIS A 169 -13.14 -10.63 0.48
N THR A 170 -12.76 -11.76 -0.13
CA THR A 170 -11.84 -12.74 0.47
C THR A 170 -10.49 -12.10 0.77
N THR A 171 -9.95 -11.33 -0.16
CA THR A 171 -8.65 -10.67 -0.04
C THR A 171 -8.60 -9.70 1.16
N ILE A 172 -9.59 -8.82 1.29
CA ILE A 172 -9.68 -7.87 2.41
C ILE A 172 -9.80 -8.62 3.75
N ARG A 173 -10.62 -9.68 3.81
CA ARG A 173 -10.75 -10.51 5.01
C ARG A 173 -9.43 -11.21 5.37
N SER A 174 -8.72 -11.74 4.37
CA SER A 174 -7.41 -12.36 4.55
C SER A 174 -6.40 -11.35 5.10
N MET A 175 -6.38 -10.13 4.56
CA MET A 175 -5.50 -9.06 5.05
C MET A 175 -5.73 -8.79 6.55
N VAL A 176 -6.99 -8.66 6.97
CA VAL A 176 -7.35 -8.47 8.39
C VAL A 176 -6.92 -9.68 9.24
N PHE A 177 -7.15 -10.90 8.76
CA PHE A 177 -6.81 -12.13 9.45
C PHE A 177 -5.29 -12.29 9.64
N TYR A 178 -4.50 -12.22 8.55
CA TYR A 178 -3.05 -12.44 8.61
C TYR A 178 -2.33 -11.31 9.34
N SER A 179 -2.77 -10.06 9.19
CA SER A 179 -2.24 -8.94 10.00
C SER A 179 -2.48 -9.17 11.49
N GLY A 180 -3.66 -9.69 11.86
CA GLY A 180 -3.97 -10.07 13.24
C GLY A 180 -3.15 -11.26 13.76
N LEU A 181 -2.83 -12.21 12.89
CA LEU A 181 -1.96 -13.35 13.20
C LEU A 181 -0.54 -12.88 13.51
N LEU A 182 0.04 -12.06 12.63
CA LEU A 182 1.41 -11.53 12.75
C LEU A 182 1.57 -10.53 13.91
N ARG A 183 0.48 -9.94 14.40
CA ARG A 183 0.50 -9.15 15.64
C ARG A 183 0.81 -10.03 16.86
N ALA A 184 2.07 -10.07 17.27
CA ALA A 184 2.58 -10.94 18.32
C ALA A 184 3.28 -10.16 19.45
N PRO A 185 2.50 -9.51 20.36
CA PRO A 185 3.08 -8.79 21.49
C PRO A 185 3.68 -9.75 22.53
N ASN A 186 3.12 -10.94 22.70
CA ASN A 186 3.59 -11.92 23.68
C ASN A 186 4.72 -12.79 23.10
N LYS A 187 5.80 -12.97 23.87
CA LYS A 187 6.97 -13.78 23.45
C LYS A 187 6.59 -15.22 23.08
N PHE A 188 5.63 -15.83 23.80
CA PHE A 188 5.13 -17.17 23.50
C PHE A 188 4.48 -17.27 22.11
N LYS A 189 3.51 -16.40 21.80
CA LYS A 189 2.87 -16.34 20.47
C LYS A 189 3.91 -16.12 19.38
N ARG A 190 4.88 -15.23 19.61
CA ARG A 190 5.98 -14.96 18.66
C ARG A 190 6.83 -16.21 18.41
N GLY A 191 7.15 -16.96 19.47
CA GLY A 191 7.86 -18.24 19.38
C GLY A 191 7.13 -19.26 18.51
N VAL A 192 5.82 -19.44 18.73
CA VAL A 192 4.97 -20.33 17.94
C VAL A 192 4.94 -19.93 16.46
N ILE A 193 4.72 -18.65 16.16
CA ILE A 193 4.74 -18.14 14.77
C ILE A 193 6.09 -18.41 14.12
N CYS A 194 7.19 -18.11 14.82
CA CYS A 194 8.54 -18.35 14.31
C CYS A 194 8.79 -19.84 14.02
N ALA A 195 8.31 -20.74 14.87
CA ALA A 195 8.43 -22.18 14.65
C ALA A 195 7.66 -22.62 13.40
N ILE A 196 6.41 -22.19 13.23
CA ILE A 196 5.59 -22.49 12.03
C ILE A 196 6.25 -21.95 10.76
N LEU A 197 6.78 -20.72 10.81
CA LEU A 197 7.48 -20.12 9.68
C LEU A 197 8.77 -20.90 9.33
N LYS A 198 9.51 -21.42 10.32
CA LYS A 198 10.67 -22.29 10.07
C LYS A 198 10.27 -23.60 9.42
N LEU A 199 9.23 -24.25 9.95
CA LEU A 199 8.73 -25.54 9.44
C LEU A 199 8.17 -25.42 8.01
N SER A 200 7.54 -24.31 7.67
CA SER A 200 6.99 -24.06 6.34
C SER A 200 8.02 -23.52 5.32
N GLY A 201 9.27 -23.30 5.72
CA GLY A 201 10.31 -22.71 4.87
C GLY A 201 10.20 -21.19 4.67
N ASN A 202 9.14 -20.55 5.17
CA ASN A 202 8.86 -19.12 4.98
C ASN A 202 9.52 -18.20 6.01
N TYR A 203 10.36 -18.72 6.91
CA TYR A 203 10.97 -17.92 8.00
C TYR A 203 11.81 -16.76 7.49
N ARG A 204 12.56 -16.95 6.40
CA ARG A 204 13.43 -15.91 5.88
C ARG A 204 12.62 -14.72 5.34
N GLU A 205 11.60 -14.99 4.56
CA GLU A 205 10.73 -13.96 3.99
C GLU A 205 9.83 -13.31 5.05
N MET A 206 9.11 -14.12 5.83
CA MET A 206 8.01 -13.62 6.65
C MET A 206 8.42 -13.09 8.02
N ARG A 207 9.65 -13.38 8.50
CA ARG A 207 10.08 -12.89 9.82
C ARG A 207 10.14 -11.37 9.88
N GLY A 208 10.53 -10.71 8.77
CA GLY A 208 10.61 -9.25 8.69
C GLY A 208 9.26 -8.56 8.91
N MET A 209 8.13 -9.26 8.70
CA MET A 209 6.80 -8.73 8.94
C MET A 209 6.40 -8.67 10.43
N LEU A 210 7.21 -9.27 11.33
CA LEU A 210 6.96 -9.21 12.78
C LEU A 210 7.64 -7.98 13.38
N MET A 211 6.83 -6.98 13.75
CA MET A 211 7.30 -5.76 14.39
C MET A 211 8.18 -6.03 15.61
N ASP A 212 9.38 -5.46 15.65
CA ASP A 212 10.31 -5.68 16.74
C ASP A 212 9.96 -4.87 18.00
N TYR A 213 10.38 -5.42 19.14
CA TYR A 213 10.12 -4.81 20.45
C TYR A 213 10.89 -3.49 20.59
N GLU A 214 12.16 -3.50 20.21
CA GLU A 214 13.06 -2.36 20.25
C GLU A 214 13.41 -1.91 18.83
N PRO A 215 13.77 -0.64 18.62
CA PRO A 215 14.28 -0.17 17.33
C PRO A 215 15.56 -0.93 16.95
N ASP A 216 15.73 -1.22 15.67
CA ASP A 216 16.93 -1.87 15.15
C ASP A 216 17.97 -0.82 14.71
N PRO A 217 19.18 -0.80 15.30
CA PRO A 217 20.24 0.13 14.90
C PRO A 217 20.61 0.05 13.40
N VAL A 218 20.43 -1.12 12.75
CA VAL A 218 20.70 -1.30 11.31
C VAL A 218 19.77 -0.45 10.44
N CYS A 219 18.58 -0.13 10.95
CA CYS A 219 17.55 0.61 10.25
C CYS A 219 17.49 2.09 10.66
N ALA A 220 18.30 2.55 11.63
CA ALA A 220 18.19 3.91 12.17
C ALA A 220 18.42 5.01 11.11
N ASP A 221 19.41 4.82 10.24
CA ASP A 221 19.68 5.70 9.10
C ASP A 221 18.56 5.64 8.05
N SER A 222 18.08 4.44 7.73
CA SER A 222 16.97 4.26 6.78
C SER A 222 15.69 4.89 7.28
N ASP A 223 15.41 4.80 8.57
CA ASP A 223 14.24 5.39 9.19
C ASP A 223 14.24 6.91 9.10
N GLU A 224 15.40 7.58 9.09
CA GLU A 224 15.48 9.03 8.85
C GLU A 224 15.31 9.38 7.38
N ILE A 225 15.98 8.67 6.48
CA ILE A 225 15.89 8.91 5.03
C ILE A 225 14.46 8.64 4.53
N LEU A 226 13.83 7.56 4.99
CA LEU A 226 12.43 7.25 4.67
C LEU A 226 11.48 8.31 5.20
N MET A 227 11.73 8.92 6.37
CA MET A 227 10.92 10.02 6.86
C MET A 227 11.04 11.27 5.97
N GLN A 228 12.22 11.55 5.44
CA GLN A 228 12.42 12.65 4.49
C GLN A 228 11.67 12.39 3.18
N ARG A 229 11.81 11.18 2.62
CA ARG A 229 11.12 10.74 1.39
C ARG A 229 9.60 10.72 1.55
N TYR A 230 9.12 10.26 2.70
CA TYR A 230 7.71 10.33 3.10
C TYR A 230 7.19 11.77 3.03
N LYS A 231 7.89 12.74 3.63
CA LYS A 231 7.47 14.14 3.59
C LYS A 231 7.49 14.72 2.18
N SER A 232 8.49 14.36 1.36
CA SER A 232 8.54 14.81 -0.05
C SER A 232 7.46 14.17 -0.93
N ALA A 233 6.94 13.00 -0.55
CA ALA A 233 5.87 12.32 -1.27
C ALA A 233 4.51 13.00 -1.10
N ILE A 234 4.25 13.69 0.02
CA ILE A 234 2.94 14.31 0.31
C ILE A 234 2.49 15.29 -0.79
N PRO A 235 3.26 16.34 -1.16
CA PRO A 235 2.84 17.26 -2.21
C PRO A 235 2.70 16.57 -3.58
N LYS A 236 3.44 15.49 -3.83
CA LYS A 236 3.31 14.69 -5.05
C LYS A 236 1.98 13.94 -5.08
N ALA A 237 1.59 13.28 -3.97
CA ALA A 237 0.30 12.61 -3.84
C ALA A 237 -0.87 13.58 -4.00
N VAL A 238 -0.81 14.75 -3.35
CA VAL A 238 -1.81 15.82 -3.51
C VAL A 238 -1.96 16.19 -4.99
N LYS A 239 -0.84 16.47 -5.67
CA LYS A 239 -0.83 16.82 -7.10
C LYS A 239 -1.46 15.71 -7.95
N LEU A 240 -1.04 14.47 -7.76
CA LEU A 240 -1.57 13.31 -8.50
C LEU A 240 -3.09 13.17 -8.33
N ILE A 241 -3.60 13.31 -7.09
CA ILE A 241 -5.04 13.25 -6.81
C ILE A 241 -5.80 14.40 -7.49
N THR A 242 -5.28 15.63 -7.40
CA THR A 242 -5.95 16.80 -7.97
C THR A 242 -5.97 16.79 -9.50
N GLU A 243 -4.95 16.23 -10.15
CA GLU A 243 -4.82 16.17 -11.61
C GLU A 243 -5.51 14.95 -12.23
N PHE A 244 -5.84 13.93 -11.44
CA PHE A 244 -6.27 12.63 -11.98
C PHE A 244 -7.55 12.72 -12.82
N GLU A 245 -8.59 13.38 -12.30
CA GLU A 245 -9.87 13.51 -13.00
C GLU A 245 -9.73 14.26 -14.32
N ASP A 246 -8.96 15.34 -14.34
CA ASP A 246 -8.69 16.12 -15.56
C ASP A 246 -7.83 15.35 -16.57
N SER A 247 -6.91 14.51 -16.09
CA SER A 247 -6.14 13.61 -16.95
C SER A 247 -7.06 12.58 -17.62
N VAL A 248 -7.99 12.00 -16.86
CA VAL A 248 -8.95 11.01 -17.37
C VAL A 248 -9.91 11.63 -18.38
N LYS A 249 -10.31 12.89 -18.20
CA LYS A 249 -11.15 13.63 -19.15
C LYS A 249 -10.40 14.08 -20.41
N GLY A 250 -9.08 13.95 -20.45
CA GLY A 250 -8.25 14.45 -21.53
C GLY A 250 -8.02 15.97 -21.52
N ASN A 251 -8.32 16.65 -20.41
CA ASN A 251 -8.07 18.08 -20.24
C ASN A 251 -6.57 18.39 -20.10
N ILE A 252 -5.82 17.47 -19.50
CA ILE A 252 -4.36 17.52 -19.33
C ILE A 252 -3.76 16.13 -19.60
N PRO A 253 -2.47 16.01 -19.94
CA PRO A 253 -1.82 14.71 -20.03
C PRO A 253 -1.69 14.06 -18.64
N PHE A 254 -1.68 12.74 -18.62
CA PHE A 254 -1.33 11.96 -17.43
C PHE A 254 0.05 12.38 -16.87
N ASN A 255 0.14 12.47 -15.55
CA ASN A 255 1.35 12.93 -14.87
C ASN A 255 2.58 12.06 -15.25
N PRO A 256 3.75 12.66 -15.57
CA PRO A 256 4.93 11.91 -15.98
C PRO A 256 5.43 10.88 -14.95
N LEU A 257 5.08 11.02 -13.67
CA LEU A 257 5.40 10.04 -12.64
C LEU A 257 4.83 8.65 -12.97
N TYR A 258 3.73 8.55 -13.71
CA TYR A 258 3.16 7.25 -14.06
C TYR A 258 4.01 6.42 -15.05
N ARG A 259 5.10 6.98 -15.59
CA ARG A 259 6.11 6.23 -16.37
C ARG A 259 7.01 5.35 -15.50
N TYR A 260 7.02 5.58 -14.20
CA TYR A 260 7.75 4.77 -13.24
C TYR A 260 6.90 3.58 -12.79
N SER A 261 7.57 2.47 -12.48
CA SER A 261 6.96 1.39 -11.69
C SER A 261 6.83 1.78 -10.22
N PHE A 262 6.15 0.95 -9.43
CA PHE A 262 6.03 1.14 -7.98
C PHE A 262 7.39 0.99 -7.29
N ASP A 263 8.25 0.14 -7.85
CA ASP A 263 9.66 -0.01 -7.46
C ASP A 263 10.59 1.10 -7.97
N SER A 264 10.04 2.27 -8.30
CA SER A 264 10.80 3.48 -8.69
C SER A 264 11.65 3.34 -9.95
N THR A 265 11.42 2.33 -10.77
CA THR A 265 12.16 2.11 -12.03
C THR A 265 11.47 2.83 -13.17
N LEU A 266 12.18 3.74 -13.85
CA LEU A 266 11.69 4.33 -15.09
C LEU A 266 11.70 3.25 -16.18
N GLN A 267 10.56 3.01 -16.80
CA GLN A 267 10.51 2.12 -17.95
C GLN A 267 10.07 2.95 -19.14
N ASP A 268 10.99 3.14 -20.08
CA ASP A 268 10.62 3.70 -21.37
C ASP A 268 9.61 2.76 -22.03
N GLU A 269 8.53 3.33 -22.55
CA GLU A 269 7.64 2.61 -23.44
C GLU A 269 8.47 2.16 -24.63
N LYS A 270 8.99 0.92 -24.58
CA LYS A 270 9.40 0.24 -25.81
C LYS A 270 8.14 0.19 -26.67
N LYS A 271 8.15 1.06 -27.69
CA LYS A 271 7.20 1.16 -28.79
C LYS A 271 6.82 -0.22 -29.33
#